data_AF-M1XTG7-F1
#
_entry.id   AF-M1XTG7-F1
#
_cell.length_a   1.000
_cell.length_b   1.000
_cell.length_c   1.000
_cell.angle_alpha   90.00
_cell.angle_beta   90.00
_cell.angle_gamma   90.00
#
_symmetry.space_group_name_H-M   'P 1'
#
loop_
_entity.id
_entity.type
_entity.pdbx_description
1 polymer ?
#
loop_
_entity_poly.entity_id
_entity_poly.type
_entity_poly.pdbx_seq_one_letter_code
_entity_poly.pdbx_strand_id
1 'polypeptide(L)'
;MSQSDVDTEQGSTFLDSIEFLTGKDPNAGAFLLVVGIVTAVFNAGFQLLLPTPISHILSALVLSVAVISLIFGAILDTLGHFDA
;
A
#
# COMPACT_ATOMS: atom_id res chain seq x y z
N MET A 1 4.24 14.43 -33.64
CA MET A 1 4.31 13.44 -32.54
C MET A 1 5.46 13.83 -31.64
N SER A 2 5.20 14.33 -30.43
CA SER A 2 6.16 14.25 -29.32
C SER A 2 5.39 14.36 -28.01
N GLN A 3 5.60 13.34 -27.20
CA GLN A 3 4.98 12.96 -25.94
C GLN A 3 5.79 13.57 -24.79
N SER A 4 5.16 14.33 -23.86
CA SER A 4 5.71 14.70 -22.53
C SER A 4 4.70 15.50 -21.66
N ASP A 5 3.46 15.02 -21.44
CA ASP A 5 2.51 15.69 -20.51
C ASP A 5 1.76 14.67 -19.64
N VAL A 6 2.49 13.69 -19.11
CA VAL A 6 2.00 12.79 -18.06
C VAL A 6 3.18 12.59 -17.12
N ASP A 7 3.25 13.30 -15.99
CA ASP A 7 4.02 12.87 -14.80
C ASP A 7 4.03 13.90 -13.65
N THR A 8 3.58 15.15 -13.82
CA THR A 8 3.69 16.15 -12.72
C THR A 8 2.42 16.30 -11.87
N GLU A 9 1.22 16.09 -12.42
CA GLU A 9 -0.05 16.29 -11.68
C GLU A 9 -0.50 15.08 -10.83
N GLN A 10 0.00 13.88 -11.15
CA GLN A 10 -0.26 12.68 -10.34
C GLN A 10 0.51 12.73 -9.02
N GLY A 11 1.75 13.22 -9.00
CA GLY A 11 2.55 13.29 -7.77
C GLY A 11 1.90 14.09 -6.63
N SER A 12 1.29 15.25 -6.92
CA SER A 12 0.63 16.07 -5.89
C SER A 12 -0.68 15.45 -5.40
N THR A 13 -1.47 14.86 -6.31
CA THR A 13 -2.76 14.24 -5.96
C THR A 13 -2.58 12.94 -5.18
N PHE A 14 -1.55 12.15 -5.52
CA PHE A 14 -1.21 10.94 -4.77
C PHE A 14 -0.70 11.26 -3.35
N LEU A 15 0.09 12.32 -3.19
CA LEU A 15 0.55 12.76 -1.87
C LEU A 15 -0.59 13.36 -1.03
N ASP A 16 -1.50 14.15 -1.62
CA ASP A 16 -2.73 14.64 -0.97
C ASP A 16 -3.68 13.50 -0.57
N SER A 17 -3.80 12.45 -1.40
CA SER A 17 -4.59 11.26 -1.06
C SER A 17 -3.95 10.41 0.05
N ILE A 18 -2.63 10.45 0.21
CA ILE A 18 -1.94 9.80 1.33
C ILE A 18 -2.14 10.60 2.62
N GLU A 19 -2.17 11.93 2.58
CA GLU A 19 -2.49 12.78 3.74
C GLU A 19 -3.89 12.49 4.29
N PHE A 20 -4.86 12.22 3.41
CA PHE A 20 -6.21 11.79 3.79
C PHE A 20 -6.25 10.41 4.50
N LEU A 21 -5.37 9.48 4.14
CA LEU A 21 -5.26 8.16 4.78
C LEU A 21 -4.35 8.15 6.02
N THR A 22 -3.50 9.16 6.18
CA THR A 22 -2.51 9.25 7.26
C THR A 22 -3.10 9.90 8.52
N GLY A 23 -4.15 10.72 8.40
CA GLY A 23 -4.65 11.47 9.54
C GLY A 23 -3.57 12.39 10.15
N LYS A 24 -3.86 13.01 11.29
CA LYS A 24 -2.90 13.89 12.00
C LYS A 24 -1.66 13.13 12.49
N ASP A 25 -1.71 11.79 12.49
CA ASP A 25 -0.77 10.94 13.20
C ASP A 25 0.24 10.29 12.23
N PRO A 26 1.50 10.74 12.23
CA PRO A 26 2.52 10.29 11.27
C PRO A 26 2.83 8.79 11.35
N ASN A 27 2.45 8.12 12.45
CA ASN A 27 2.69 6.69 12.67
C ASN A 27 1.76 5.80 11.82
N ALA A 28 0.50 6.22 11.63
CA ALA A 28 -0.49 5.51 10.83
C ALA A 28 -0.13 5.53 9.35
N GLY A 29 0.26 6.69 8.83
CA GLY A 29 0.74 6.86 7.46
C GLY A 29 2.00 6.05 7.17
N ALA A 30 2.94 6.01 8.11
CA ALA A 30 4.15 5.18 7.97
C ALA A 30 3.83 3.68 7.95
N PHE A 31 2.89 3.22 8.79
CA PHE A 31 2.43 1.83 8.77
C PHE A 31 1.78 1.47 7.42
N LEU A 32 0.88 2.32 6.91
CA LEU A 32 0.24 2.10 5.61
C LEU A 32 1.23 2.12 4.45
N LEU A 33 2.22 3.02 4.49
CA LEU A 33 3.30 3.10 3.51
C LEU A 33 4.10 1.79 3.49
N VAL A 34 4.50 1.28 4.66
CA VAL A 34 5.25 0.03 4.78
C VAL A 34 4.43 -1.16 4.28
N VAL A 35 3.17 -1.29 4.70
CA VAL A 35 2.28 -2.37 4.26
C VAL A 35 2.08 -2.32 2.74
N GLY A 36 1.88 -1.12 2.17
CA GLY A 36 1.72 -0.92 0.73
C GLY A 36 2.97 -1.33 -0.06
N ILE A 37 4.15 -0.89 0.37
CA ILE A 37 5.42 -1.23 -0.29
C ILE A 37 5.71 -2.73 -0.19
N VAL A 38 5.58 -3.33 1.00
CA VAL A 38 5.79 -4.77 1.20
C VAL A 38 4.86 -5.58 0.28
N THR A 39 3.60 -5.20 0.19
CA THR A 39 2.62 -5.85 -0.70
C THR A 39 3.03 -5.74 -2.17
N ALA A 40 3.49 -4.57 -2.60
CA ALA A 40 3.96 -4.35 -3.98
C ALA A 40 5.19 -5.21 -4.31
N VAL A 41 6.16 -5.31 -3.39
CA VAL A 41 7.37 -6.13 -3.56
C VAL A 41 7.03 -7.61 -3.67
N PHE A 42 6.16 -8.13 -2.80
CA PHE A 42 5.72 -9.54 -2.88
C PHE A 42 4.98 -9.82 -4.18
N ASN A 43 4.08 -8.93 -4.59
CA ASN A 43 3.31 -9.10 -5.82
C ASN A 43 4.21 -9.06 -7.07
N ALA A 44 5.17 -8.13 -7.11
CA ALA A 44 6.18 -8.07 -8.17
C ALA A 44 7.06 -9.34 -8.18
N GLY A 45 7.48 -9.81 -7.01
CA GLY A 45 8.24 -11.04 -6.85
C GLY A 45 7.48 -12.27 -7.36
N PHE A 46 6.20 -12.41 -7.03
CA PHE A 46 5.38 -13.51 -7.53
C PHE A 46 5.18 -13.48 -9.04
N GLN A 47 5.04 -12.29 -9.63
CA GLN A 47 4.87 -12.17 -11.08
C GLN A 47 6.17 -12.42 -11.84
N LEU A 48 7.33 -12.07 -11.27
CA LEU A 48 8.64 -12.25 -11.92
C LEU A 48 9.25 -13.64 -11.71
N LEU A 49 9.05 -14.25 -10.53
CA LEU A 49 9.71 -15.52 -10.19
C LEU A 49 8.82 -16.75 -10.45
N LEU A 50 7.49 -16.61 -10.52
CA LEU A 50 6.59 -17.76 -10.61
C LEU A 50 5.82 -17.79 -11.94
N PRO A 51 5.79 -18.95 -12.64
CA PRO A 51 4.95 -19.13 -13.80
C PRO A 51 3.46 -19.16 -13.44
N THR A 52 2.63 -18.57 -14.29
CA THR A 52 1.17 -18.63 -14.19
C THR A 52 0.67 -20.08 -14.24
N PRO A 53 -0.36 -20.46 -13.45
CA PRO A 53 -1.32 -19.60 -12.74
C PRO A 53 -1.04 -19.39 -11.25
N ILE A 54 0.03 -19.98 -10.71
CA ILE A 54 0.33 -19.99 -9.27
C ILE A 54 0.60 -18.56 -8.76
N SER A 55 1.24 -17.73 -9.58
CA SER A 55 1.50 -16.32 -9.26
C SER A 55 0.21 -15.54 -8.93
N HIS A 56 -0.87 -15.73 -9.69
CA HIS A 56 -2.13 -15.03 -9.45
C HIS A 56 -2.79 -15.43 -8.12
N ILE A 57 -2.73 -16.71 -7.76
CA ILE A 57 -3.29 -17.21 -6.50
C ILE A 57 -2.49 -16.64 -5.31
N LEU A 58 -1.15 -16.65 -5.40
CA LEU A 58 -0.29 -16.12 -4.34
C LEU A 58 -0.43 -14.59 -4.20
N SER A 59 -0.52 -13.86 -5.32
CA SER A 59 -0.78 -12.42 -5.32
C SER A 59 -2.13 -12.08 -4.69
N ALA A 60 -3.18 -12.83 -5.02
CA ALA A 60 -4.50 -12.63 -4.41
C ALA A 60 -4.50 -12.94 -2.90
N LEU A 61 -3.78 -13.98 -2.49
CA LEU A 61 -3.63 -14.33 -1.08
C LEU A 61 -2.86 -13.27 -0.30
N VAL A 62 -1.72 -12.79 -0.80
CA VAL A 62 -0.95 -11.71 -0.16
C VAL A 62 -1.74 -10.42 -0.09
N LEU A 63 -2.46 -10.05 -1.15
CA LEU A 63 -3.34 -8.88 -1.12
C LEU A 63 -4.41 -9.02 -0.04
N SER A 64 -5.01 -10.21 0.09
CA SER A 64 -6.04 -10.47 1.10
C SER A 64 -5.50 -10.32 2.52
N VAL A 65 -4.32 -10.88 2.79
CA VAL A 65 -3.65 -10.72 4.09
C VAL A 65 -3.29 -9.25 4.34
N ALA A 66 -2.76 -8.55 3.34
CA ALA A 66 -2.41 -7.14 3.44
C ALA A 66 -3.61 -6.25 3.78
N VAL A 67 -4.77 -6.47 3.15
CA VAL A 67 -6.00 -5.73 3.45
C VAL A 67 -6.48 -6.01 4.88
N ILE A 68 -6.43 -7.26 5.33
CA ILE A 68 -6.81 -7.60 6.71
C ILE A 68 -5.84 -6.95 7.71
N SER A 69 -4.53 -7.03 7.48
CA SER A 69 -3.52 -6.37 8.31
C SER A 69 -3.66 -4.85 8.32
N LEU A 70 -4.06 -4.26 7.19
CA LEU A 70 -4.35 -2.82 7.08
C LEU A 70 -5.56 -2.44 7.93
N ILE A 71 -6.65 -3.21 7.87
CA ILE A 71 -7.84 -2.98 8.69
C ILE A 71 -7.50 -3.13 10.18
N PHE A 72 -6.79 -4.18 10.58
CA PHE A 72 -6.37 -4.37 11.97
C PHE A 72 -5.41 -3.28 12.45
N GLY A 73 -4.44 -2.87 11.63
CA GLY A 73 -3.52 -1.78 11.95
C GLY A 73 -4.25 -0.45 12.12
N ALA A 74 -5.16 -0.12 11.20
CA ALA A 74 -5.99 1.08 11.31
C ALA A 74 -6.91 1.07 12.54
N ILE A 75 -7.47 -0.09 12.91
CA ILE A 75 -8.29 -0.25 14.12
C ILE A 75 -7.44 -0.11 15.39
N LEU A 76 -6.27 -0.73 15.45
CA LEU A 76 -5.37 -0.63 16.62
C LEU A 76 -4.84 0.80 16.81
N ASP A 77 -4.63 1.51 15.72
CA ASP A 77 -4.26 2.92 15.69
C ASP A 77 -5.39 3.81 16.22
N THR A 78 -6.63 3.62 15.74
CA THR A 78 -7.80 4.34 16.29
C THR A 78 -8.11 4.00 17.76
N LEU A 79 -7.67 2.85 18.26
CA LEU A 79 -7.80 2.47 19.67
C LEU A 79 -6.71 3.07 20.57
N GLY A 80 -5.79 3.87 20.03
CA GLY A 80 -4.74 4.55 20.79
C GLY A 80 -3.61 3.62 21.25
N HIS A 81 -3.46 2.43 20.65
CA HIS A 81 -2.37 1.51 20.98
C HIS A 81 -0.98 2.08 20.63
N PHE A 82 -0.92 3.01 19.66
CA PHE A 82 0.32 3.65 19.21
C PHE A 82 0.55 5.05 19.83
N ASP A 83 -0.30 5.47 20.78
CA ASP A 83 -0.26 6.79 21.44
C ASP A 83 0.44 6.76 22.82
N ALA A 84 1.21 5.69 23.08
CA ALA A 84 1.96 5.46 24.32
C ALA A 84 3.42 5.92 24.22
#